data_AF-A0A0R1VW46-F1
#
_entry.id   AF-A0A0R1VW46-F1
#
_cell.length_a   1.000
_cell.length_b   1.000
_cell.length_c   1.000
_cell.angle_alpha   90.00
_cell.angle_beta   90.00
_cell.angle_gamma   90.00
#
_symmetry.space_group_name_H-M   'P 1'
#
loop_
_entity.id
_entity.type
_entity.pdbx_description
1 polymer ?
#
loop_
_entity_poly.entity_id
_entity_poly.type
_entity_poly.pdbx_seq_one_letter_code
_entity_poly.pdbx_strand_id
1 'polypeptide(L)'
;MKNENNEPTARNFTMGLQAALRQQRLLHGAVKKAGIWRQNQDYDDFLQEAFLAFAQAYVNYPADPEVDECFLGYAYQHIVWRLTDLLRKQRYRQAAPLSDWESWHHVSDDTEMELMITLQELAYDRNSIDQLIIRDHFIKGQSLTTIACKAQLSPRTLRKHRTQLREQLAAILDDTKH
;
A
#
# COMPACT_ATOMS: atom_id res chain seq x y z
N MET A 1 -44.83 1.12 -32.58
CA MET A 1 -44.76 -0.32 -32.26
C MET A 1 -43.32 -0.65 -31.89
N LYS A 2 -43.13 -1.07 -30.64
CA LYS A 2 -42.02 -1.88 -30.07
C LYS A 2 -40.56 -1.50 -30.37
N ASN A 3 -40.02 -0.73 -29.42
CA ASN A 3 -38.72 -0.86 -28.74
C ASN A 3 -37.63 -1.71 -29.43
N GLU A 4 -36.63 -1.02 -29.98
CA GLU A 4 -35.32 -1.59 -30.28
C GLU A 4 -34.43 -1.46 -29.04
N ASN A 5 -34.33 -2.57 -28.31
CA ASN A 5 -33.15 -3.06 -27.59
C ASN A 5 -32.19 -2.02 -26.98
N ASN A 6 -32.57 -1.47 -25.82
CA ASN A 6 -31.59 -0.97 -24.87
C ASN A 6 -31.16 -2.15 -23.98
N GLU A 7 -30.28 -3.01 -24.52
CA GLU A 7 -29.52 -3.97 -23.71
C GLU A 7 -28.70 -3.15 -22.70
N PRO A 8 -28.77 -3.42 -21.38
CA PRO A 8 -27.90 -2.75 -20.43
C PRO A 8 -26.47 -3.15 -20.77
N THR A 9 -25.72 -2.25 -21.40
CA THR A 9 -24.32 -2.47 -21.81
C THR A 9 -23.58 -3.11 -20.64
N ALA A 10 -23.26 -4.40 -20.76
CA ALA A 10 -22.64 -5.14 -19.68
C ALA A 10 -21.37 -4.40 -19.24
N ARG A 11 -21.27 -4.08 -17.94
CA ARG A 11 -20.13 -3.34 -17.39
C ARG A 11 -18.85 -4.07 -17.78
N ASN A 12 -17.98 -3.37 -18.49
CA ASN A 12 -16.75 -3.95 -19.02
C ASN A 12 -15.54 -3.09 -18.62
N PHE A 13 -14.37 -3.68 -18.80
CA PHE A 13 -13.12 -3.08 -18.37
C PHE A 13 -12.82 -1.76 -19.09
N THR A 14 -13.21 -1.63 -20.36
CA THR A 14 -13.05 -0.40 -21.16
C THR A 14 -13.84 0.76 -20.56
N MET A 15 -15.08 0.53 -20.13
CA MET A 15 -15.89 1.54 -19.43
C MET A 15 -15.23 1.94 -18.10
N GLY A 16 -14.70 0.96 -17.36
CA GLY A 16 -13.97 1.22 -16.12
C GLY A 16 -12.72 2.09 -16.32
N LEU A 17 -11.96 1.86 -17.40
CA LEU A 17 -10.81 2.70 -17.76
C LEU A 17 -11.23 4.11 -18.17
N GLN A 18 -12.31 4.25 -18.96
CA GLN A 18 -12.85 5.57 -19.31
C GLN A 18 -13.30 6.36 -18.06
N ALA A 19 -13.95 5.68 -17.11
CA ALA A 19 -14.32 6.28 -15.83
C ALA A 19 -13.08 6.70 -15.02
N ALA A 20 -12.03 5.88 -15.00
CA ALA A 20 -10.78 6.18 -14.32
C ALA A 20 -10.09 7.45 -14.84
N LEU A 21 -10.17 7.73 -16.16
CA LEU A 21 -9.61 8.96 -16.76
C LEU A 21 -10.22 10.24 -16.17
N ARG A 22 -11.47 10.20 -15.73
CA ARG A 22 -12.14 11.33 -15.07
C ARG A 22 -11.74 11.49 -13.60
N GLN A 23 -11.09 10.48 -13.02
CA GLN A 23 -10.79 10.36 -11.59
C GLN A 23 -9.30 10.51 -11.26
N GLN A 24 -8.51 11.22 -12.10
CA GLN A 24 -7.06 11.30 -11.92
C GLN A 24 -6.61 11.77 -10.52
N ARG A 25 -7.35 12.71 -9.91
CA ARG A 25 -7.05 13.17 -8.53
C ARG A 25 -7.15 12.04 -7.51
N LEU A 26 -8.16 11.18 -7.65
CA LEU A 26 -8.36 10.01 -6.80
C LEU A 26 -7.21 9.01 -6.98
N LEU A 27 -6.83 8.72 -8.23
CA LEU A 27 -5.75 7.78 -8.54
C LEU A 27 -4.41 8.28 -7.97
N HIS A 28 -4.03 9.53 -8.23
CA HIS A 28 -2.81 10.12 -7.65
C HIS A 28 -2.85 10.14 -6.11
N GLY A 29 -4.01 10.42 -5.52
CA GLY A 29 -4.21 10.36 -4.07
C GLY A 29 -4.04 8.95 -3.50
N ALA A 30 -4.48 7.92 -4.22
CA ALA A 30 -4.34 6.53 -3.84
C ALA A 30 -2.89 6.05 -3.96
N VAL A 31 -2.20 6.40 -5.04
CA VAL A 31 -0.76 6.14 -5.26
C VAL A 31 0.08 6.77 -4.13
N LYS A 32 -0.17 8.05 -3.83
CA LYS A 32 0.48 8.74 -2.71
C LYS A 32 0.19 8.06 -1.37
N LYS A 33 -1.05 7.61 -1.14
CA LYS A 33 -1.44 6.91 0.10
C LYS A 33 -0.77 5.56 0.25
N ALA A 34 -0.45 4.89 -0.85
CA ALA A 34 0.34 3.65 -0.85
C ALA A 34 1.84 3.90 -0.58
N GLY A 35 2.28 5.16 -0.43
CA GLY A 35 3.67 5.53 -0.15
C GLY A 35 4.52 5.78 -1.40
N ILE A 36 3.89 5.93 -2.57
CA ILE A 36 4.58 6.14 -3.85
C ILE A 36 4.50 7.63 -4.21
N TRP A 37 5.66 8.29 -4.22
CA TRP A 37 5.81 9.72 -4.53
C TRP A 37 6.15 9.94 -6.00
N ARG A 38 5.85 11.14 -6.54
CA ARG A 38 6.09 11.47 -7.95
C ARG A 38 7.55 11.38 -8.39
N GLN A 39 8.49 11.47 -7.45
CA GLN A 39 9.92 11.35 -7.67
C GLN A 39 10.38 9.88 -7.78
N ASN A 40 9.51 8.91 -7.50
CA ASN A 40 9.82 7.50 -7.69
C ASN A 40 10.00 7.22 -9.19
N GLN A 41 11.09 6.54 -9.55
CA GLN A 41 11.40 6.19 -10.95
C GLN A 41 10.30 5.35 -11.62
N ASP A 42 9.58 4.54 -10.84
CA ASP A 42 8.53 3.63 -11.31
C ASP A 42 7.12 4.27 -11.15
N TYR A 43 7.03 5.58 -10.93
CA TYR A 43 5.77 6.26 -10.62
C TYR A 43 4.69 6.05 -11.67
N ASP A 44 5.05 6.20 -12.94
CA ASP A 44 4.11 6.08 -14.06
C ASP A 44 3.60 4.64 -14.21
N ASP A 45 4.42 3.64 -13.90
CA ASP A 45 4.02 2.23 -13.89
C ASP A 45 3.03 1.94 -12.76
N PHE A 46 3.30 2.46 -11.55
CA PHE A 46 2.34 2.37 -10.45
C PHE A 46 1.03 3.13 -10.74
N LEU A 47 1.10 4.24 -11.46
CA LEU A 47 -0.07 4.97 -11.88
C LEU A 47 -0.90 4.15 -12.89
N GLN A 48 -0.26 3.48 -13.85
CA GLN A 48 -0.94 2.54 -14.75
C GLN A 48 -1.61 1.40 -13.99
N GLU A 49 -0.94 0.80 -12.99
CA GLU A 49 -1.53 -0.21 -12.13
C GLU A 49 -2.73 0.33 -11.33
N ALA A 50 -2.73 1.60 -10.94
CA ALA A 50 -3.88 2.26 -10.32
C ALA A 50 -5.07 2.37 -11.29
N PHE A 51 -4.83 2.69 -12.57
CA PHE A 51 -5.88 2.69 -13.61
C PHE A 51 -6.51 1.31 -13.78
N LEU A 52 -5.69 0.26 -13.86
CA LEU A 52 -6.17 -1.12 -14.00
C LEU A 52 -6.97 -1.54 -12.76
N ALA A 53 -6.49 -1.22 -11.56
CA ALA A 53 -7.17 -1.54 -10.32
C ALA A 53 -8.52 -0.82 -10.18
N PHE A 54 -8.63 0.42 -10.67
CA PHE A 54 -9.90 1.15 -10.74
C PHE A 54 -10.87 0.47 -11.70
N ALA A 55 -10.43 0.14 -12.91
CA ALA A 55 -11.28 -0.51 -13.91
C ALA A 55 -11.78 -1.88 -13.44
N GLN A 56 -10.94 -2.64 -12.75
CA GLN A 56 -11.32 -3.89 -12.10
C GLN A 56 -12.40 -3.66 -11.02
N ALA A 57 -12.21 -2.63 -10.18
CA ALA A 57 -13.19 -2.26 -9.16
C ALA A 57 -14.53 -1.85 -9.77
N TYR A 58 -14.51 -1.12 -10.89
CA TYR A 58 -15.70 -0.69 -11.62
C TYR A 58 -16.54 -1.87 -12.12
N VAL A 59 -15.90 -2.88 -12.70
CA VAL A 59 -16.58 -4.09 -13.21
C VAL A 59 -17.13 -4.93 -12.06
N ASN A 60 -16.37 -5.06 -10.97
CA ASN A 60 -16.69 -5.94 -9.85
C ASN A 60 -17.63 -5.30 -8.81
N TYR A 61 -17.96 -4.01 -8.95
CA TYR A 61 -18.80 -3.32 -7.99
C TYR A 61 -20.25 -3.84 -8.05
N PRO A 62 -20.86 -4.22 -6.92
CA PRO A 62 -22.16 -4.89 -6.90
C PRO A 62 -23.33 -3.98 -7.28
N ALA A 63 -23.22 -2.67 -7.04
CA ALA A 63 -24.21 -1.66 -7.44
C ALA A 63 -23.76 -0.91 -8.69
N ASP A 64 -24.51 0.10 -9.14
CA ASP A 64 -24.10 0.93 -10.29
C ASP A 64 -23.00 1.93 -9.90
N PRO A 65 -21.76 1.76 -10.39
CA PRO A 65 -20.65 2.64 -10.04
C PRO A 65 -20.81 4.08 -10.56
N GLU A 66 -21.67 4.35 -11.54
CA GLU A 66 -21.92 5.72 -12.02
C GLU A 66 -22.92 6.49 -11.15
N VAL A 67 -23.76 5.77 -10.41
CA VAL A 67 -24.85 6.36 -9.61
C VAL A 67 -24.56 6.30 -8.11
N ASP A 68 -23.88 5.24 -7.65
CA ASP A 68 -23.61 5.02 -6.24
C ASP A 68 -22.35 5.79 -5.78
N GLU A 69 -22.56 6.77 -4.90
CA GLU A 69 -21.52 7.60 -4.31
C GLU A 69 -20.47 6.79 -3.52
N CYS A 70 -20.83 5.60 -3.02
CA CYS A 70 -19.91 4.73 -2.28
C CYS A 70 -18.82 4.12 -3.18
N PHE A 71 -19.02 4.09 -4.49
CA PHE A 71 -18.10 3.46 -5.43
C PHE A 71 -16.69 4.06 -5.38
N LEU A 72 -16.56 5.39 -5.30
CA LEU A 72 -15.25 6.03 -5.28
C LEU A 72 -14.42 5.62 -4.04
N GLY A 73 -15.08 5.47 -2.89
CA GLY A 73 -14.43 4.96 -1.67
C GLY A 73 -13.99 3.51 -1.81
N TYR A 74 -14.82 2.67 -2.42
CA TYR A 74 -14.50 1.27 -2.73
C TYR A 74 -13.30 1.16 -3.69
N ALA A 75 -13.34 1.89 -4.82
CA ALA A 75 -12.27 1.91 -5.80
C ALA A 75 -10.96 2.43 -5.19
N TYR A 76 -11.03 3.46 -4.36
CA TYR A 76 -9.86 4.00 -3.67
C TYR A 76 -9.18 2.96 -2.77
N GLN A 77 -9.95 2.23 -1.94
CA GLN A 77 -9.42 1.13 -1.12
C GLN A 77 -8.80 0.03 -1.98
N HIS A 78 -9.47 -0.35 -3.07
CA HIS A 78 -8.99 -1.39 -3.98
C HIS A 78 -7.64 -1.03 -4.63
N ILE A 79 -7.48 0.21 -5.09
CA ILE A 79 -6.23 0.73 -5.64
C ILE A 79 -5.12 0.68 -4.59
N VAL A 80 -5.37 1.22 -3.38
CA VAL A 80 -4.36 1.25 -2.31
C VAL A 80 -3.87 -0.15 -1.97
N TRP A 81 -4.78 -1.13 -1.88
CA TRP A 81 -4.41 -2.53 -1.64
C TRP A 81 -3.58 -3.12 -2.76
N ARG A 82 -3.96 -2.90 -4.02
CA ARG A 82 -3.21 -3.38 -5.18
C ARG A 82 -1.78 -2.84 -5.18
N LEU A 83 -1.60 -1.53 -5.01
CA LEU A 83 -0.28 -0.91 -5.02
C LEU A 83 0.58 -1.36 -3.83
N THR A 84 -0.03 -1.48 -2.65
CA THR A 84 0.66 -2.03 -1.46
C THR A 84 1.14 -3.46 -1.70
N ASP A 85 0.34 -4.30 -2.37
CA ASP A 85 0.71 -5.67 -2.71
C ASP A 85 1.87 -5.72 -3.72
N LEU A 86 1.87 -4.83 -4.72
CA LEU A 86 2.96 -4.72 -5.68
C LEU A 86 4.28 -4.33 -5.00
N LEU A 87 4.26 -3.33 -4.12
CA LEU A 87 5.44 -2.92 -3.36
C LEU A 87 5.97 -4.06 -2.48
N ARG A 88 5.08 -4.82 -1.83
CA ARG A 88 5.48 -6.01 -1.06
C ARG A 88 6.16 -7.05 -1.93
N LYS A 89 5.64 -7.30 -3.14
CA LYS A 89 6.23 -8.25 -4.10
C LYS A 89 7.56 -7.76 -4.66
N GLN A 90 7.73 -6.45 -4.90
CA GLN A 90 9.00 -5.86 -5.33
C GLN A 90 10.06 -6.03 -4.25
N ARG A 91 9.74 -5.70 -3.00
CA ARG A 91 10.64 -5.90 -1.85
C ARG A 91 11.02 -7.36 -1.64
N TYR A 92 10.08 -8.29 -1.83
CA TYR A 92 10.38 -9.72 -1.73
C TYR A 92 11.31 -10.20 -2.85
N ARG A 93 11.12 -9.70 -4.07
CA ARG A 93 12.02 -9.98 -5.20
C ARG A 93 13.43 -9.42 -4.98
N GLN A 94 13.54 -8.21 -4.44
CA GLN A 94 14.82 -7.59 -4.09
C GLN A 94 15.52 -8.26 -2.89
N ALA A 95 14.76 -8.87 -1.96
CA ALA A 95 15.31 -9.58 -0.80
C ALA A 95 15.66 -11.05 -1.09
N ALA A 96 15.30 -11.59 -2.26
CA ALA A 96 15.77 -12.90 -2.69
C ALA A 96 17.24 -12.76 -3.11
N PRO A 97 18.18 -13.54 -2.53
CA PRO A 97 19.57 -13.47 -2.95
C PRO A 97 19.70 -14.07 -4.34
N LEU A 98 19.71 -13.24 -5.37
CA LEU A 98 20.01 -13.64 -6.73
C LEU A 98 21.08 -12.72 -7.31
N SER A 99 22.30 -13.26 -7.32
CA SER A 99 23.32 -13.12 -8.37
C SER A 99 23.55 -11.71 -8.94
N ASP A 100 24.59 -11.06 -8.41
CA ASP A 100 25.55 -10.16 -9.09
C ASP A 100 25.07 -9.46 -10.38
N TRP A 101 24.64 -8.19 -10.25
CA TRP A 101 24.86 -7.13 -11.25
C TRP A 101 24.33 -5.74 -10.78
N GLU A 102 23.40 -5.68 -9.82
CA GLU A 102 22.71 -4.43 -9.46
C GLU A 102 23.37 -3.68 -8.30
N SER A 103 24.14 -2.65 -8.61
CA SER A 103 24.46 -1.55 -7.69
C SER A 103 24.47 -0.25 -8.49
N TRP A 104 24.13 0.87 -7.83
CA TRP A 104 24.14 2.26 -8.31
C TRP A 104 22.87 2.67 -9.11
N HIS A 105 21.93 3.50 -8.63
CA HIS A 105 21.99 4.55 -7.62
C HIS A 105 20.61 4.79 -6.95
N HIS A 106 20.48 4.43 -5.66
CA HIS A 106 19.48 5.03 -4.77
C HIS A 106 20.19 6.15 -4.00
N VAL A 107 19.89 7.42 -4.28
CA VAL A 107 20.22 8.52 -3.38
C VAL A 107 19.12 8.51 -2.32
N SER A 108 19.36 7.79 -1.23
CA SER A 108 18.51 7.84 -0.05
C SER A 108 18.56 9.25 0.54
N ASP A 109 17.39 9.81 0.83
CA ASP A 109 17.25 11.03 1.62
C ASP A 109 17.81 10.76 3.03
N ASP A 110 18.68 11.63 3.55
CA ASP A 110 19.37 11.43 4.84
C ASP A 110 18.37 11.18 5.99
N THR A 111 17.16 11.74 5.88
CA THR A 111 16.06 11.58 6.83
C THR A 111 15.44 10.17 6.84
N GLU A 112 15.39 9.48 5.71
CA GLU A 112 14.85 8.13 5.61
C GLU A 112 15.85 7.10 6.15
N MET A 113 17.15 7.35 5.95
CA MET A 113 18.23 6.57 6.55
C MET A 113 18.26 6.74 8.07
N GLU A 114 18.14 7.96 8.57
CA GLU A 114 18.09 8.26 10.01
C GLU A 114 16.88 7.62 10.69
N LEU A 115 15.71 7.65 10.05
CA LEU A 115 14.51 6.94 10.52
C LEU A 115 14.70 5.41 10.53
N MET A 116 15.39 4.85 9.54
CA MET A 116 15.68 3.42 9.49
C MET A 116 16.67 2.99 10.57
N ILE A 117 17.72 3.79 10.82
CA ILE A 117 18.71 3.53 11.88
C ILE A 117 18.05 3.59 13.25
N THR A 118 17.27 4.64 13.54
CA THR A 118 16.56 4.77 14.82
C THR A 118 15.56 3.64 15.06
N LEU A 119 14.83 3.20 14.02
CA LEU A 119 13.95 2.03 14.13
C LEU A 119 14.73 0.73 14.38
N GLN A 120 15.90 0.57 13.76
CA GLN A 120 16.74 -0.61 13.93
C GLN A 120 17.38 -0.68 15.32
N GLU A 121 17.87 0.44 15.86
CA GLU A 121 18.39 0.58 17.22
C GLU A 121 17.29 0.30 18.25
N LEU A 122 16.10 0.87 18.06
CA LEU A 122 14.97 0.63 18.93
C LEU A 122 14.55 -0.84 18.93
N ALA A 123 14.69 -1.55 17.80
CA ALA A 123 14.40 -2.98 17.76
C ALA A 123 15.38 -3.78 18.62
N TYR A 124 16.67 -3.44 18.61
CA TYR A 124 17.72 -4.22 19.28
C TYR A 124 17.48 -4.39 20.79
N ASP A 125 17.01 -3.34 21.47
CA ASP A 125 16.82 -3.35 22.94
C ASP A 125 15.42 -3.80 23.41
N ARG A 126 14.53 -4.21 22.49
CA ARG A 126 13.11 -4.52 22.80
C ARG A 126 12.83 -6.03 22.89
N ASN A 127 11.63 -6.35 23.39
CA ASN A 127 11.11 -7.71 23.45
C ASN A 127 10.96 -8.33 22.04
N SER A 128 11.09 -9.66 21.94
CA SER A 128 10.96 -10.47 20.71
C SER A 128 9.73 -10.15 19.84
N ILE A 129 8.60 -9.77 20.45
CA ILE A 129 7.37 -9.39 19.74
C ILE A 129 7.50 -8.00 19.10
N ASP A 130 8.09 -7.05 19.82
CA ASP A 130 8.27 -5.68 19.36
C ASP A 130 9.32 -5.62 18.25
N GLN A 131 10.42 -6.37 18.41
CA GLN A 131 11.43 -6.60 17.37
C GLN A 131 10.80 -7.10 16.08
N LEU A 132 9.90 -8.08 16.21
CA LEU A 132 9.23 -8.72 15.09
C LEU A 132 8.23 -7.77 14.41
N ILE A 133 7.56 -6.89 15.17
CA ILE A 133 6.74 -5.81 14.60
C ILE A 133 7.60 -4.77 13.89
N ILE A 134 8.66 -4.27 14.51
CA ILE A 134 9.52 -3.25 13.90
C ILE A 134 10.17 -3.81 12.63
N ARG A 135 10.79 -4.99 12.72
CA ARG A 135 11.45 -5.65 11.59
C ARG A 135 10.48 -6.07 10.49
N ASP A 136 9.44 -6.85 10.82
CA ASP A 136 8.63 -7.48 9.78
C ASP A 136 7.44 -6.62 9.35
N HIS A 137 6.86 -5.82 10.26
CA HIS A 137 5.73 -4.95 9.93
C HIS A 137 6.18 -3.56 9.47
N PHE A 138 7.03 -2.86 10.24
CA PHE A 138 7.41 -1.47 9.93
C PHE A 138 8.48 -1.39 8.84
N ILE A 139 9.57 -2.16 8.95
CA ILE A 139 10.66 -2.17 7.97
C ILE A 139 10.25 -2.97 6.72
N LYS A 140 9.86 -4.24 6.88
CA LYS A 140 9.53 -5.12 5.74
C LYS A 140 8.10 -4.97 5.19
N GLY A 141 7.22 -4.21 5.86
CA GLY A 141 5.86 -3.93 5.36
C GLY A 141 4.88 -5.12 5.35
N GLN A 142 5.20 -6.23 6.04
CA GLN A 142 4.32 -7.40 6.11
C GLN A 142 3.07 -7.08 6.94
N SER A 143 1.94 -7.73 6.64
CA SER A 143 0.72 -7.53 7.43
C SER A 143 0.84 -8.21 8.80
N LEU A 144 0.26 -7.63 9.84
CA LEU A 144 0.25 -8.23 11.19
C LEU A 144 -0.38 -9.62 11.22
N THR A 145 -1.32 -9.92 10.31
CA THR A 145 -1.93 -11.25 10.19
C THR A 145 -0.97 -12.27 9.56
N THR A 146 -0.21 -11.87 8.55
CA THR A 146 0.86 -12.70 7.97
C THR A 146 1.95 -12.99 8.99
N ILE A 147 2.34 -11.98 9.77
CA ILE A 147 3.34 -12.09 10.83
C ILE A 147 2.84 -12.99 11.96
N ALA A 148 1.59 -12.80 12.41
CA ALA A 148 0.94 -13.66 13.41
C ALA A 148 0.99 -15.14 13.02
N CYS A 149 0.63 -15.44 11.76
CA CYS A 149 0.63 -16.80 11.24
C CYS A 149 2.04 -17.40 11.21
N LYS A 150 3.05 -16.65 10.74
CA LYS A 150 4.45 -17.12 10.70
C LYS A 150 5.07 -17.32 12.08
N ALA A 151 4.78 -16.42 13.01
CA ALA A 151 5.32 -16.44 14.36
C ALA A 151 4.50 -17.28 15.34
N GLN A 152 3.39 -17.89 14.90
CA GLN A 152 2.42 -18.61 15.73
C GLN A 152 1.90 -17.79 16.92
N LEU A 153 1.78 -16.47 16.73
CA LEU A 153 1.28 -15.53 17.73
C LEU A 153 -0.17 -15.14 17.44
N SER A 154 -0.89 -14.72 18.48
CA SER A 154 -2.24 -14.17 18.28
C SER A 154 -2.17 -12.80 17.55
N PRO A 155 -2.96 -12.58 16.48
CA PRO A 155 -3.09 -11.27 15.84
C PRO A 155 -3.49 -10.15 16.81
N ARG A 156 -4.23 -10.49 17.88
CA ARG A 156 -4.64 -9.53 18.92
C ARG A 156 -3.45 -9.02 19.72
N THR A 157 -2.48 -9.88 20.03
CA THR A 157 -1.24 -9.53 20.73
C THR A 157 -0.40 -8.57 19.88
N LEU A 158 -0.19 -8.89 18.60
CA LEU A 158 0.59 -8.02 17.70
C LEU A 158 -0.06 -6.65 17.51
N ARG A 159 -1.39 -6.57 17.44
CA ARG A 159 -2.10 -5.28 17.33
C ARG A 159 -1.91 -4.43 18.58
N LYS A 160 -1.96 -5.03 19.77
CA LYS A 160 -1.73 -4.33 21.05
C LYS A 160 -0.31 -3.76 21.11
N HIS A 161 0.69 -4.60 20.86
CA HIS A 161 2.10 -4.19 20.85
C HIS A 161 2.38 -3.12 19.78
N ARG A 162 1.81 -3.26 18.57
CA ARG A 162 1.93 -2.24 17.52
C ARG A 162 1.36 -0.88 17.96
N THR A 163 0.23 -0.86 18.66
CA THR A 163 -0.34 0.41 19.15
C THR A 163 0.58 1.05 20.19
N GLN A 164 1.11 0.27 21.14
CA GLN A 164 2.07 0.75 22.14
C GLN A 164 3.35 1.29 21.51
N LEU A 165 3.90 0.59 20.50
CA LEU A 165 5.08 1.06 19.77
C LEU A 165 4.82 2.38 19.04
N ARG A 166 3.62 2.59 18.49
CA ARG A 166 3.27 3.86 17.84
C ARG A 166 3.20 5.02 18.83
N GLU A 167 2.66 4.80 20.02
CA GLU A 167 2.61 5.81 21.08
C GLU A 167 4.02 6.18 21.56
N GLN A 168 4.89 5.19 21.72
CA GLN A 168 6.29 5.40 22.11
C GLN A 168 7.09 6.12 21.01
N LEU A 169 6.93 5.73 19.75
CA LEU A 169 7.57 6.40 18.63
C LEU A 169 7.07 7.85 18.46
N ALA A 170 5.78 8.10 18.70
CA ALA A 170 5.25 9.45 18.69
C ALA A 170 5.91 10.32 19.78
N ALA A 171 6.08 9.79 21.00
CA ALA A 171 6.76 10.50 22.07
C ALA A 171 8.23 10.80 21.73
N ILE A 172 8.97 9.84 21.18
CA ILE A 172 10.37 10.03 20.79
C ILE A 172 10.51 11.09 19.70
N LEU A 173 9.61 11.08 18.71
CA LEU A 173 9.62 12.05 17.61
C LEU A 173 9.19 13.46 18.04
N ASP A 174 8.34 13.57 19.06
CA ASP A 174 7.98 14.86 19.65
C ASP A 174 9.09 15.43 20.54
N ASP A 175 9.87 14.58 21.24
CA ASP A 175 11.03 15.00 22.04
C ASP A 175 12.21 15.50 21.18
N THR A 176 12.33 15.05 19.93
CA THR A 176 13.37 15.52 18.98
C THR A 176 13.12 16.93 18.39
N LYS A 177 12.08 17.65 18.83
CA LYS A 177 11.76 19.03 18.38
C LYS A 177 12.35 20.14 19.26
N HIS A 178 13.28 19.84 20.15
CA HIS A 178 14.03 20.81 20.95
C HIS A 178 15.51 20.78 20.63
#